data_AF-A0AAW1H739-F1
#
_entry.id   AF-A0AAW1H739-F1
#
_cell.length_a   1.000
_cell.length_b   1.000
_cell.length_c   1.000
_cell.angle_alpha   90.00
_cell.angle_beta   90.00
_cell.angle_gamma   90.00
#
_symmetry.space_group_name_H-M   'P 1'
#
loop_
_entity.id
_entity.type
_entity.pdbx_description
1 polymer ?
#
loop_
_entity_poly.entity_id
_entity_poly.type
_entity_poly.pdbx_seq_one_letter_code
_entity_poly.pdbx_strand_id
1 'polypeptide(L)'
;MVVPVLHVAFCEYMIHGPCGTAKPTSPCMIGKNCSKHFLKKFADRTTVGTDGYLIYKRRKNGVIVHKDGVPVDNAFVVPYNLQLLLKYRAHINVEWCNQSRSIKYLFKYINKGSDRVTTQSSYMRRNDLHDN
;
A
#
# COMPACT_ATOMS: atom_id res chain seq x y z
N MET A 1 -20.03 -8.57 -12.59
CA MET A 1 -20.72 -8.18 -11.35
C MET A 1 -19.65 -8.10 -10.26
N VAL A 2 -19.28 -6.90 -9.79
CA VAL A 2 -18.28 -6.73 -8.72
C VAL A 2 -19.04 -6.82 -7.41
N VAL A 3 -18.72 -7.81 -6.57
CA VAL A 3 -19.36 -7.98 -5.26
C VAL A 3 -19.17 -6.68 -4.46
N PRO A 4 -20.22 -6.07 -3.87
CA PRO A 4 -20.12 -4.77 -3.19
C PRO A 4 -19.00 -4.71 -2.14
N VAL A 5 -18.81 -5.81 -1.40
CA VAL A 5 -17.75 -5.97 -0.40
C VAL A 5 -16.34 -5.84 -1.00
N LEU A 6 -16.14 -6.37 -2.20
CA LEU A 6 -14.86 -6.27 -2.90
C LEU A 6 -14.56 -4.82 -3.28
N HIS A 7 -15.54 -4.12 -3.84
CA HIS A 7 -15.34 -2.74 -4.26
C HIS A 7 -14.92 -1.84 -3.09
N VAL A 8 -15.59 -1.99 -1.94
CA VAL A 8 -15.24 -1.24 -0.71
C VAL A 8 -13.81 -1.54 -0.26
N ALA A 9 -13.46 -2.83 -0.08
CA ALA A 9 -12.12 -3.22 0.34
C ALA A 9 -11.03 -2.76 -0.65
N PHE A 10 -11.32 -2.81 -1.94
CA PHE A 10 -10.42 -2.33 -2.98
C PHE A 10 -10.19 -0.82 -2.86
N CYS A 11 -11.23 -0.02 -2.77
CA CYS A 11 -11.11 1.43 -2.68
C CYS A 11 -10.33 1.87 -1.44
N GLU A 12 -10.55 1.16 -0.33
CA GLU A 12 -9.88 1.41 0.94
C GLU A 12 -8.38 1.06 0.87
N TYR A 13 -8.06 -0.19 0.49
CA TYR A 13 -6.71 -0.74 0.67
C TYR A 13 -5.85 -0.77 -0.58
N MET A 14 -6.42 -0.75 -1.80
CA MET A 14 -5.67 -0.99 -3.05
C MET A 14 -5.52 0.24 -3.95
N ILE A 15 -5.97 1.40 -3.49
CA ILE A 15 -5.80 2.67 -4.20
C ILE A 15 -4.70 3.46 -3.51
N HIS A 16 -3.62 3.74 -4.24
CA HIS A 16 -2.61 4.68 -3.82
C HIS A 16 -3.25 6.05 -3.63
N GLY A 17 -2.99 6.68 -2.48
CA GLY A 17 -3.51 8.02 -2.21
C GLY A 17 -3.03 9.04 -3.24
N PRO A 18 -3.75 10.17 -3.38
CA PRO A 18 -3.30 11.27 -4.23
C PRO A 18 -1.86 11.66 -3.90
N CYS A 19 -1.05 11.92 -4.93
CA CYS A 19 0.34 12.33 -4.78
C CYS A 19 0.76 13.19 -5.99
N GLY A 20 2.01 13.62 -6.03
CA GLY A 20 2.51 14.48 -7.10
C GLY A 20 1.98 15.89 -6.95
N THR A 21 1.64 16.54 -8.06
CA THR A 21 1.07 17.89 -8.08
C THR A 21 -0.26 17.98 -7.34
N ALA A 22 -1.06 16.91 -7.36
CA ALA A 22 -2.36 16.87 -6.69
C ALA A 22 -2.24 16.90 -5.15
N LYS A 23 -1.18 16.31 -4.60
CA LYS A 23 -0.91 16.29 -3.15
C LYS A 23 0.60 16.16 -2.87
N PRO A 24 1.35 17.28 -2.93
CA PRO A 24 2.81 17.26 -2.76
C PRO A 24 3.25 16.86 -1.34
N THR A 25 2.35 16.99 -0.36
CA THR A 25 2.58 16.66 1.05
C THR A 25 2.38 15.19 1.38
N SER A 26 1.99 14.35 0.41
CA SER A 26 1.76 12.93 0.65
C SER A 26 3.03 12.22 1.13
N PRO A 27 2.96 11.25 2.07
CA PRO A 27 4.14 10.59 2.64
C PRO A 27 5.03 9.87 1.63
N CYS A 28 4.49 9.54 0.46
CA CYS A 28 5.25 8.91 -0.62
C CYS A 28 6.12 9.90 -1.41
N MET A 29 5.93 11.21 -1.25
CA MET A 29 6.64 12.23 -2.02
C MET A 29 8.07 12.39 -1.50
N ILE A 30 9.03 12.33 -2.41
CA ILE A 30 10.45 12.61 -2.14
C ILE A 30 10.89 13.65 -3.17
N GLY A 31 11.19 14.87 -2.68
CA GLY A 31 11.36 16.03 -3.55
C GLY A 31 10.09 16.30 -4.35
N LYS A 32 10.17 16.24 -5.67
CA LYS A 32 9.02 16.46 -6.58
C LYS A 32 8.42 15.16 -7.13
N ASN A 33 8.93 14.00 -6.74
CA ASN A 33 8.58 12.71 -7.32
C ASN A 33 7.93 11.77 -6.30
N CYS A 34 6.96 10.96 -6.73
CA CYS A 34 6.45 9.87 -5.91
C CYS A 34 7.49 8.74 -5.83
N SER A 35 7.93 8.39 -4.63
CA SER A 35 8.88 7.28 -4.36
C SER A 35 8.36 5.90 -4.78
N LYS A 36 7.05 5.77 -5.01
CA LYS A 36 6.41 4.55 -5.51
C LYS A 36 6.16 4.59 -7.02
N HIS A 37 6.61 5.65 -7.69
CA HIS A 37 6.50 5.87 -9.13
C HIS A 37 5.06 5.81 -9.63
N PHE A 38 4.14 6.46 -8.90
CA PHE A 38 2.82 6.81 -9.41
C PHE A 38 2.90 8.14 -10.15
N LEU A 39 2.19 8.35 -11.26
CA LEU A 39 1.14 7.48 -11.85
C LEU A 39 1.70 6.30 -12.66
N LYS A 40 1.06 5.13 -12.54
CA LYS A 40 1.46 3.94 -13.31
C LYS A 40 0.88 4.02 -14.73
N LYS A 41 1.71 3.67 -15.71
CA LYS A 41 1.31 3.60 -17.13
C LYS A 41 0.20 2.55 -17.32
N PHE A 42 -0.73 2.85 -18.22
CA PHE A 42 -1.71 1.86 -18.69
C PHE A 42 -1.04 0.80 -19.56
N ALA A 43 -1.58 -0.41 -19.52
CA ALA A 43 -1.09 -1.54 -20.31
C ALA A 43 -2.22 -2.54 -20.56
N ASP A 44 -2.36 -3.02 -21.79
CA ASP A 44 -3.46 -3.93 -22.15
C ASP A 44 -3.23 -5.38 -21.73
N ARG A 45 -1.97 -5.75 -21.47
CA ARG A 45 -1.54 -7.10 -21.08
C ARG A 45 -0.44 -6.98 -20.03
N THR A 46 -0.32 -8.02 -19.21
CA THR A 46 0.81 -8.16 -18.30
C THR A 46 2.00 -8.67 -19.10
N THR A 47 3.14 -7.98 -19.05
CA THR A 47 4.36 -8.36 -19.77
C THR A 47 5.59 -8.24 -18.85
N VAL A 48 6.65 -8.96 -19.19
CA VAL A 48 7.97 -8.77 -18.56
C VAL A 48 8.65 -7.60 -19.26
N GLY A 49 9.01 -6.57 -18.50
CA GLY A 49 9.77 -5.42 -18.96
C GLY A 49 11.22 -5.79 -19.28
N THR A 50 11.91 -4.89 -19.99
CA THR A 50 13.31 -5.07 -20.40
C THR A 50 14.27 -5.13 -19.22
N ASP A 51 13.89 -4.53 -18.10
CA ASP A 51 14.59 -4.55 -16.82
C ASP A 51 14.29 -5.81 -15.98
N GLY A 52 13.50 -6.73 -16.52
CA GLY A 52 13.08 -7.99 -15.89
C GLY A 52 11.95 -7.85 -14.87
N TYR A 53 11.33 -6.67 -14.71
CA TYR A 53 10.17 -6.47 -13.82
C TYR A 53 8.86 -6.58 -14.59
N LEU A 54 7.78 -6.98 -13.90
CA LEU A 54 6.47 -7.04 -14.56
C LEU A 54 5.86 -5.65 -14.76
N ILE A 55 5.34 -5.45 -15.97
CA ILE A 55 4.37 -4.41 -16.30
C ILE A 55 3.00 -5.05 -16.20
N TYR A 56 2.24 -4.74 -15.16
CA TYR A 56 0.89 -5.30 -14.98
C TYR A 56 -0.11 -4.69 -15.95
N LYS A 57 -1.04 -5.53 -16.43
CA LYS A 57 -2.24 -5.06 -17.13
C LYS A 57 -2.98 -4.02 -16.29
N ARG A 58 -3.23 -2.86 -16.88
CA ARG A 58 -3.94 -1.73 -16.28
C ARG A 58 -4.79 -1.08 -17.36
N ARG A 59 -6.09 -1.33 -17.32
CA ARG A 59 -7.04 -0.89 -18.36
C ARG A 59 -7.42 0.57 -18.16
N LYS A 60 -7.50 1.34 -19.24
CA LYS A 60 -8.09 2.68 -19.24
C LYS A 60 -9.58 2.59 -19.59
N ASN A 61 -10.40 2.23 -18.62
CA ASN A 61 -11.84 1.98 -18.81
C ASN A 61 -12.75 3.13 -18.36
N GLY A 62 -12.18 4.29 -18.00
CA GLY A 62 -12.94 5.46 -17.55
C GLY A 62 -13.54 5.36 -16.14
N VAL A 63 -13.27 4.29 -15.39
CA VAL A 63 -13.72 4.16 -14.00
C VAL A 63 -12.89 5.09 -13.11
N ILE A 64 -13.59 5.88 -12.29
CA ILE A 64 -13.02 6.85 -11.35
C ILE A 64 -13.49 6.48 -9.94
N VAL A 65 -12.58 6.60 -8.98
CA VAL A 65 -12.86 6.54 -7.55
C VAL A 65 -12.45 7.86 -6.94
N HIS A 66 -13.19 8.38 -5.96
CA HIS A 66 -12.77 9.57 -5.22
C HIS A 66 -11.99 9.15 -3.97
N LYS A 67 -10.75 9.62 -3.83
CA LYS A 67 -9.93 9.43 -2.62
C LYS A 67 -9.44 10.78 -2.13
N ASP A 68 -9.76 11.12 -0.88
CA ASP A 68 -9.52 12.44 -0.29
C ASP A 68 -10.06 13.61 -1.16
N GLY A 69 -11.24 13.43 -1.79
CA GLY A 69 -11.83 14.43 -2.68
C GLY A 69 -11.20 14.52 -4.08
N VAL A 70 -10.10 13.81 -4.33
CA VAL A 70 -9.42 13.78 -5.64
C VAL A 70 -9.94 12.61 -6.48
N PRO A 71 -10.36 12.85 -7.74
CA PRO A 71 -10.70 11.76 -8.66
C PRO A 71 -9.43 11.01 -9.06
N VAL A 72 -9.41 9.72 -8.77
CA VAL A 72 -8.31 8.81 -9.12
C VAL A 72 -8.83 7.72 -10.04
N ASP A 73 -8.07 7.43 -11.08
CA ASP A 73 -8.38 6.38 -12.05
C ASP A 73 -7.53 5.13 -11.79
N ASN A 74 -7.61 4.18 -12.72
CA ASN A 74 -6.84 2.95 -12.64
C ASN A 74 -5.32 3.18 -12.61
N ALA A 75 -4.76 4.36 -12.87
CA ALA A 75 -3.33 4.66 -12.75
C ALA A 75 -2.83 4.66 -11.30
N PHE A 76 -3.72 4.81 -10.32
CA PHE A 76 -3.42 4.80 -8.88
C PHE A 76 -3.52 3.43 -8.21
N VAL A 77 -3.96 2.41 -8.94
CA VAL A 77 -4.21 1.07 -8.38
C VAL A 77 -2.91 0.34 -8.05
N VAL A 78 -2.84 -0.23 -6.85
CA VAL A 78 -1.80 -1.18 -6.42
C VAL A 78 -2.20 -2.58 -6.90
N PRO A 79 -1.31 -3.37 -7.53
CA PRO A 79 -1.62 -4.75 -7.91
C PRO A 79 -2.02 -5.60 -6.70
N TYR A 80 -3.08 -6.40 -6.86
CA TYR A 80 -3.66 -7.16 -5.75
C TYR A 80 -4.18 -8.53 -6.17
N ASN A 81 -4.26 -9.43 -5.20
CA ASN A 81 -4.98 -10.68 -5.33
C ASN A 81 -6.33 -10.56 -4.61
N LEU A 82 -7.41 -10.89 -5.32
CA LEU A 82 -8.78 -10.80 -4.81
C LEU A 82 -8.99 -11.58 -3.50
N GLN A 83 -8.50 -12.82 -3.44
CA GLN A 83 -8.69 -13.71 -2.29
C GLN A 83 -7.95 -13.17 -1.06
N LEU A 84 -6.72 -12.69 -1.25
CA LEU A 84 -5.92 -12.13 -0.16
C LEU A 84 -6.53 -10.82 0.37
N LEU A 85 -6.99 -9.94 -0.53
CA LEU A 85 -7.63 -8.69 -0.14
C LEU A 85 -8.88 -8.93 0.70
N LEU A 86 -9.75 -9.84 0.27
CA LEU A 86 -10.99 -10.16 0.99
C LEU A 86 -10.72 -10.87 2.32
N LYS A 87 -9.73 -11.77 2.35
CA LYS A 87 -9.39 -12.53 3.55
C LYS A 87 -8.79 -11.66 4.66
N TYR A 88 -7.88 -10.75 4.30
CA TYR A 88 -7.08 -10.00 5.29
C TYR A 88 -7.52 -8.55 5.44
N ARG A 89 -8.32 -8.00 4.51
CA ARG A 89 -8.82 -6.61 4.54
C ARG A 89 -7.71 -5.62 4.88
N ALA A 90 -6.59 -5.73 4.16
CA ALA A 90 -5.37 -4.98 4.43
C ALA A 90 -4.68 -4.55 3.13
N HIS A 91 -3.80 -3.57 3.23
CA HIS A 91 -2.95 -3.15 2.12
C HIS A 91 -1.86 -4.22 1.83
N ILE A 92 -2.14 -5.13 0.91
CA ILE A 92 -1.24 -6.21 0.48
C ILE A 92 -0.66 -5.89 -0.89
N ASN A 93 0.67 -5.83 -0.97
CA ASN A 93 1.38 -5.72 -2.23
C ASN A 93 1.69 -7.11 -2.77
N VAL A 94 1.21 -7.43 -3.98
CA VAL A 94 1.51 -8.70 -4.66
C VAL A 94 2.41 -8.42 -5.84
N GLU A 95 3.66 -8.90 -5.77
CA GLU A 95 4.66 -8.70 -6.82
C GLU A 95 5.21 -10.03 -7.34
N TRP A 96 5.24 -10.17 -8.67
CA TRP A 96 5.93 -11.28 -9.31
C TRP A 96 7.43 -10.99 -9.34
N CYS A 97 8.19 -11.98 -8.90
CA CYS A 97 9.60 -11.86 -8.59
C CYS A 97 10.41 -12.72 -9.54
N ASN A 98 10.99 -12.10 -10.58
CA ASN A 98 11.74 -12.81 -11.64
C ASN A 98 13.25 -12.52 -11.59
N GLN A 99 13.77 -12.00 -10.48
CA GLN A 99 15.18 -11.61 -10.35
C GLN A 99 15.78 -12.08 -9.03
N SER A 100 17.09 -12.29 -9.01
CA SER A 100 17.84 -12.57 -7.77
C SER A 100 17.67 -11.49 -6.70
N ARG A 101 17.35 -10.24 -7.10
CA ARG A 101 16.99 -9.14 -6.18
C ARG A 101 15.78 -9.47 -5.30
N SER A 102 14.87 -10.32 -5.76
CA SER A 102 13.73 -10.79 -4.98
C SER A 102 14.15 -11.64 -3.78
N ILE A 103 15.24 -12.39 -3.89
CA ILE A 103 15.83 -13.15 -2.78
C ILE A 103 16.32 -12.18 -1.71
N LYS A 104 17.09 -11.15 -2.11
CA LYS A 104 17.52 -10.08 -1.20
C LYS A 104 16.34 -9.39 -0.51
N TYR A 105 15.26 -9.15 -1.26
CA TYR A 105 14.03 -8.57 -0.71
C TYR A 105 13.41 -9.50 0.33
N LEU A 106 13.22 -10.78 0.04
CA LEU A 106 12.70 -11.76 0.99
C LEU A 106 13.52 -11.79 2.29
N PHE A 107 14.85 -11.91 2.18
CA PHE A 107 15.74 -11.91 3.35
C PHE A 107 15.68 -10.60 4.13
N LYS A 108 15.52 -9.45 3.46
CA LYS A 108 15.32 -8.16 4.14
C LYS A 108 14.09 -8.18 5.03
N TYR A 109 12.98 -8.77 4.59
CA TYR A 109 11.72 -8.78 5.36
C TYR A 109 11.72 -9.85 6.46
N ILE A 110 12.32 -11.00 6.23
CA ILE A 110 12.52 -12.02 7.28
C ILE A 110 13.37 -11.45 8.42
N ASN A 111 14.44 -10.75 8.09
CA ASN A 111 15.39 -10.23 9.07
C ASN A 111 15.09 -8.80 9.53
N LYS A 112 13.96 -8.21 9.14
CA LYS A 112 13.62 -6.83 9.53
C LYS A 112 13.37 -6.66 11.03
N GLY A 113 13.26 -7.78 11.77
CA GLY A 113 12.84 -7.80 13.18
C GLY A 113 11.35 -7.49 13.30
N SER A 114 10.66 -8.11 14.26
CA SER A 114 9.32 -7.69 14.65
C SER A 114 9.40 -6.29 15.27
N ASP A 115 8.44 -5.41 14.97
CA ASP A 115 8.29 -4.14 15.70
C ASP A 115 8.04 -4.49 17.18
N ARG A 116 9.10 -4.42 18.00
CA ARG A 116 9.07 -4.72 19.42
C ARG A 116 8.63 -3.47 20.16
N VAL A 117 7.39 -3.46 20.65
CA VAL A 117 6.94 -2.46 21.62
C VAL A 117 7.47 -2.89 22.99
N THR A 118 8.39 -2.10 23.56
CA THR A 118 8.81 -2.25 24.95
C THR A 118 7.89 -1.41 25.82
N THR A 119 6.97 -2.04 26.56
CA THR A 119 6.14 -1.37 27.56
C THR A 119 6.82 -1.43 28.92
N GLN A 120 7.16 -0.28 29.50
CA GLN A 120 7.55 -0.18 30.91
C GLN A 120 6.32 0.26 31.72
N SER A 121 5.83 -0.60 32.62
CA SER A 121 4.78 -0.25 33.56
C SER A 121 5.41 0.18 34.87
N SER A 122 5.36 1.48 35.20
CA SER A 122 5.68 1.96 36.55
C SER A 122 4.43 1.85 37.42
N TYR A 123 4.53 1.10 38.52
CA TYR A 123 3.46 1.01 39.51
C TYR A 123 3.46 2.28 40.36
N MET A 124 2.54 3.21 40.10
CA MET A 124 2.29 4.31 41.03
C MET A 124 1.50 3.76 42.22
N ARG A 125 2.19 3.54 43.35
CA ARG A 125 1.50 3.34 44.63
C ARG A 125 0.71 4.61 44.94
N ARG A 126 -0.61 4.55 44.78
CA ARG A 126 -1.53 5.43 45.49
C ARG A 126 -1.53 4.98 46.94
N ASN A 127 -0.81 5.68 47.79
CA ASN A 127 -1.08 5.85 49.20
C ASN A 127 -0.31 7.09 49.60
N ASP A 128 -1.05 8.17 49.86
CA ASP A 128 -0.76 9.27 50.81
C ASP A 128 -1.84 10.35 50.60
N LEU A 129 -3.08 10.00 50.96
CA LEU A 129 -4.12 10.96 51.33
C LEU A 129 -4.74 10.40 52.62
N HIS A 130 -4.54 11.17 53.70
CA HIS A 130 -4.98 10.99 55.09
C HIS A 130 -4.05 10.19 56.01
N ASP A 131 -3.23 10.94 56.77
CA ASP A 131 -3.46 11.06 58.22
C ASP A 131 -3.07 12.49 58.70
N ASN A 132 -3.77 12.93 59.75
CA ASN A 132 -3.84 14.27 60.37
C ASN A 132 -2.56 15.12 60.43
#